data_AF-A0A7J9FTQ7-F1
#
_entry.id   AF-A0A7J9FTQ7-F1
#
_cell.length_a   1.000
_cell.length_b   1.000
_cell.length_c   1.000
_cell.angle_alpha   90.00
_cell.angle_beta   90.00
_cell.angle_gamma   90.00
#
_symmetry.space_group_name_H-M   'P 1'
#
loop_
_entity.id
_entity.type
_entity.pdbx_description
1 polymer ?
#
loop_
_entity_poly.entity_id
_entity_poly.type
_entity_poly.pdbx_seq_one_letter_code
_entity_poly.pdbx_strand_id
1 'polypeptide(L)'
;MCFSLNTDDVVHSGSSLSAASGVIRDGKGNWILGYNRYLGKCSTFFVELWGILDSLNLLQKQGYNEVIIQSDKLKVVVAINNSKPEGSNSVRE
;
A
#
# COMPACT_ATOMS: atom_id res chain seq x y z
N MET A 1 -11.88 3.94 9.86
CA MET A 1 -11.78 4.09 8.40
C MET A 1 -11.13 2.83 7.87
N CYS A 2 -11.78 2.05 7.02
CA CYS A 2 -11.26 0.75 6.55
C CYS A 2 -10.85 0.83 5.08
N PHE A 3 -9.60 0.51 4.79
CA PHE A 3 -9.03 0.55 3.45
C PHE A 3 -8.87 -0.86 2.93
N SER A 4 -9.62 -1.24 1.89
CA SER A 4 -9.42 -2.53 1.23
C SER A 4 -8.58 -2.31 -0.02
N LEU A 5 -7.33 -2.76 0.02
CA LEU A 5 -6.46 -2.76 -1.13
C LEU A 5 -6.62 -4.07 -1.89
N ASN A 6 -7.50 -4.11 -2.89
CA ASN A 6 -7.52 -5.18 -3.89
C ASN A 6 -6.57 -4.79 -5.02
N THR A 7 -5.39 -5.42 -5.05
CA THR A 7 -4.48 -5.30 -6.17
C THR A 7 -4.69 -6.50 -7.08
N ASP A 8 -5.57 -6.37 -8.07
CA ASP A 8 -5.65 -7.34 -9.16
C ASP A 8 -4.46 -7.09 -10.08
N ASP A 9 -3.45 -7.95 -9.97
CA ASP A 9 -2.33 -7.97 -10.89
C ASP A 9 -2.83 -8.34 -12.29
N VAL A 10 -3.08 -7.35 -13.15
CA VAL A 10 -3.27 -7.59 -14.59
C VAL A 10 -1.89 -7.76 -15.22
N VAL A 11 -1.37 -8.99 -15.18
CA VAL A 11 -0.18 -9.36 -15.95
C VAL A 11 -0.61 -9.51 -17.41
N HIS A 12 -0.48 -8.46 -18.21
CA HIS A 12 -0.58 -8.61 -19.65
C HIS A 12 0.62 -9.44 -20.13
N SER A 13 0.36 -10.64 -20.62
CA SER A 13 1.35 -11.69 -20.95
C SER A 13 2.42 -11.26 -21.97
N GLY A 14 2.26 -10.11 -22.63
CA GLY A 14 3.24 -9.57 -23.58
C GLY A 14 4.17 -8.46 -23.08
N SER A 15 3.85 -7.75 -21.98
CA SER A 15 4.55 -6.49 -21.64
C SER A 15 5.11 -6.39 -20.22
N SER A 16 4.73 -7.29 -19.31
CA SER A 16 5.17 -7.29 -17.89
C SER A 16 4.95 -5.96 -17.16
N LEU A 17 3.93 -5.19 -17.57
CA LEU A 17 3.61 -3.91 -16.96
C LEU A 17 2.68 -4.12 -15.75
N SER A 18 2.92 -3.33 -14.73
CA SER A 18 2.24 -3.38 -13.44
C SER A 18 1.74 -1.99 -13.07
N ALA A 19 0.61 -1.95 -12.39
CA ALA A 19 0.02 -0.74 -11.84
C ALA A 19 -0.55 -1.06 -10.47
N ALA A 20 -0.44 -0.10 -9.55
CA ALA A 20 -1.12 -0.16 -8.27
C ALA A 20 -2.45 0.58 -8.39
N SER A 21 -3.52 0.00 -7.89
CA SER A 21 -4.80 0.69 -7.77
C SER A 21 -5.46 0.32 -6.47
N GLY A 22 -6.33 1.18 -5.97
CA GLY A 22 -7.03 0.91 -4.73
C GLY A 22 -8.22 1.81 -4.52
N VAL A 23 -9.03 1.41 -3.55
CA VAL A 23 -10.23 2.13 -3.16
C VAL A 23 -10.16 2.46 -1.68
N ILE A 24 -10.39 3.73 -1.38
CA ILE A 24 -10.49 4.24 -0.02
C ILE A 24 -11.97 4.29 0.37
N ARG A 25 -12.29 3.65 1.50
CA ARG A 25 -13.64 3.62 2.06
C ARG A 25 -13.66 4.14 3.49
N ASP A 26 -14.79 4.67 3.91
CA ASP A 26 -14.99 5.10 5.29
C ASP A 26 -15.20 3.90 6.25
N GLY A 27 -15.38 4.17 7.54
CA GLY A 27 -15.67 3.11 8.52
C GLY A 27 -17.02 2.40 8.33
N LYS A 28 -17.91 2.93 7.48
CA LYS A 28 -19.22 2.37 7.12
C LYS A 28 -19.19 1.66 5.76
N GLY A 29 -18.03 1.65 5.08
CA GLY A 29 -17.85 1.06 3.76
C GLY A 29 -18.25 1.98 2.61
N ASN A 30 -18.55 3.26 2.85
CA ASN A 30 -18.85 4.22 1.78
C ASN A 30 -17.58 4.55 1.01
N TRP A 31 -17.70 4.67 -0.32
CA TRP A 31 -16.60 5.12 -1.17
C TRP A 31 -16.25 6.58 -0.90
N ILE A 32 -14.95 6.87 -0.82
CA ILE A 32 -14.45 8.24 -0.65
C ILE A 32 -13.65 8.65 -1.88
N LEU A 33 -12.68 7.81 -2.28
CA LEU A 33 -11.89 8.02 -3.49
C LEU A 33 -11.30 6.71 -4.00
N GLY A 34 -10.91 6.71 -5.27
CA GLY A 34 -10.08 5.67 -5.88
C GLY A 34 -8.79 6.27 -6.42
N TYR A 35 -7.74 5.47 -6.53
CA TYR A 35 -6.48 5.88 -7.13
C TYR A 35 -5.93 4.79 -8.06
N ASN A 36 -5.10 5.21 -9.00
CA ASN A 36 -4.35 4.36 -9.89
C ASN A 36 -2.95 4.95 -10.09
N ARG A 37 -1.93 4.10 -10.07
CA ARG A 37 -0.54 4.44 -10.29
C ARG A 37 0.11 3.45 -11.24
N TYR A 38 0.56 3.94 -12.37
CA TYR A 38 1.40 3.15 -13.27
C TYR A 38 2.80 2.96 -12.66
N LEU A 39 3.27 1.70 -12.60
CA LEU A 39 4.55 1.33 -12.00
C LEU A 39 5.55 0.71 -12.99
N GLY A 40 5.14 0.48 -14.24
CA GLY A 40 5.97 -0.22 -15.22
C GLY A 40 6.25 -1.65 -14.78
N LYS A 41 7.45 -2.18 -15.03
CA LYS A 41 7.80 -3.55 -14.62
C LYS A 41 8.06 -3.62 -13.12
N CYS A 42 7.13 -4.21 -12.37
CA CYS A 42 7.19 -4.26 -10.91
C CYS A 42 6.62 -5.59 -10.40
N SER A 43 7.19 -6.16 -9.33
CA SER A 43 6.63 -7.38 -8.73
C SER A 43 5.34 -7.04 -7.97
N THR A 44 4.41 -7.98 -7.90
CA THR A 44 3.18 -7.88 -7.09
C THR A 44 3.42 -7.31 -5.68
N PHE A 45 4.49 -7.77 -5.03
CA PHE A 45 4.85 -7.32 -3.68
C PHE A 45 5.14 -5.82 -3.63
N PHE A 46 5.90 -5.29 -4.59
CA PHE A 46 6.20 -3.86 -4.66
C PHE A 46 5.01 -3.04 -5.14
N VAL A 47 4.19 -3.56 -6.05
CA VAL A 47 2.96 -2.90 -6.50
C VAL A 47 2.05 -2.59 -5.31
N GLU A 48 1.87 -3.57 -4.44
CA GLU A 48 1.01 -3.43 -3.28
C GLU A 48 1.59 -2.48 -2.23
N LEU A 49 2.90 -2.54 -1.97
CA LEU A 49 3.57 -1.57 -1.08
C LEU A 49 3.44 -0.13 -1.60
N TRP A 50 3.62 0.08 -2.91
CA TRP A 50 3.40 1.40 -3.52
C TRP A 50 1.94 1.86 -3.40
N GLY A 51 0.98 0.94 -3.55
CA GLY A 51 -0.43 1.23 -3.33
C GLY A 51 -0.72 1.68 -1.90
N ILE A 52 -0.15 1.01 -0.89
CA ILE A 52 -0.29 1.39 0.52
C ILE A 52 0.32 2.78 0.76
N LEU A 53 1.52 3.04 0.24
CA LEU A 53 2.18 4.34 0.40
C LEU A 53 1.37 5.48 -0.21
N ASP A 54 0.84 5.30 -1.42
CA ASP A 54 0.02 6.32 -2.07
C ASP A 54 -1.28 6.57 -1.32
N SER A 55 -1.93 5.52 -0.81
CA SER A 55 -3.12 5.64 0.04
C SER A 55 -2.83 6.46 1.29
N LEU A 56 -1.74 6.14 2.00
CA LEU A 56 -1.34 6.87 3.21
C LEU A 56 -1.06 8.35 2.92
N ASN A 57 -0.35 8.66 1.84
CA ASN A 57 -0.08 10.03 1.43
C ASN A 57 -1.37 10.81 1.10
N LEU A 58 -2.31 10.18 0.40
CA LEU A 58 -3.61 10.79 0.07
C LEU A 58 -4.42 11.08 1.33
N LEU A 59 -4.44 10.15 2.28
CA LEU A 59 -5.19 10.29 3.53
C LEU A 59 -4.60 11.31 4.47
N GLN A 60 -3.29 11.33 4.59
CA GLN A 60 -2.59 12.33 5.39
C GLN A 60 -2.86 13.74 4.84
N LYS A 61 -2.87 13.91 3.51
CA LYS A 61 -3.27 15.18 2.86
C LYS A 61 -4.72 15.58 3.12
N GLN A 62 -5.60 14.61 3.39
CA GLN A 62 -6.99 14.85 3.79
C GLN A 62 -7.18 15.04 5.31
N GLY A 63 -6.10 14.96 6.10
CA GLY A 63 -6.14 15.16 7.55
C GLY A 63 -6.50 13.92 8.37
N TYR A 64 -6.46 12.72 7.76
CA TYR A 64 -6.66 11.47 8.50
C TYR A 64 -5.36 11.02 9.17
N ASN A 65 -5.40 10.92 10.50
CA ASN A 65 -4.25 10.50 11.31
C ASN A 65 -4.35 9.05 11.79
N GLU A 66 -5.54 8.43 11.70
CA GLU A 66 -5.80 7.06 12.11
C GLU A 66 -6.48 6.28 10.98
N VAL A 67 -5.83 5.21 10.54
CA VAL A 67 -6.22 4.45 9.33
C VAL A 67 -6.05 2.95 9.57
N ILE A 68 -6.96 2.14 9.03
CA ILE A 68 -6.87 0.66 9.07
C ILE A 68 -6.63 0.15 7.65
N ILE A 69 -5.42 -0.31 7.38
CA ILE A 69 -5.06 -0.89 6.09
C ILE A 69 -5.39 -2.38 6.09
N GLN A 70 -6.18 -2.82 5.11
CA GLN A 70 -6.46 -4.22 4.82
C GLN A 70 -5.82 -4.58 3.47
N SER A 71 -4.92 -5.56 3.51
CA SER A 71 -4.23 -6.14 2.37
C SER A 71 -4.52 -7.64 2.34
N ASP A 72 -4.76 -8.19 1.16
CA ASP A 72 -4.98 -9.63 0.96
C ASP A 72 -3.68 -10.42 0.87
N LYS A 73 -2.52 -9.74 0.78
CA LYS A 73 -1.22 -10.40 0.66
C LYS A 73 -0.46 -10.39 1.97
N LEU A 74 -0.50 -11.57 2.61
CA LEU A 74 0.16 -11.84 3.88
C LEU A 74 1.63 -11.39 3.91
N LYS A 75 2.37 -11.54 2.80
CA LYS A 75 3.78 -11.10 2.72
C LYS A 75 3.93 -9.60 2.96
N VAL A 76 3.02 -8.78 2.45
CA VAL A 76 3.03 -7.32 2.62
C VAL A 76 2.67 -6.96 4.06
N VAL A 77 1.63 -7.58 4.60
CA VAL A 77 1.21 -7.40 6.01
C VAL A 77 2.34 -7.74 6.97
N VAL A 78 3.03 -8.86 6.75
CA VAL A 78 4.19 -9.27 7.57
C VAL A 78 5.34 -8.29 7.45
N ALA A 79 5.65 -7.81 6.23
CA ALA A 79 6.74 -6.87 6.02
C ALA A 79 6.52 -5.53 6.74
N ILE A 80 5.29 -5.01 6.71
CA ILE A 80 4.94 -3.75 7.38
C ILE A 80 4.94 -3.91 8.91
N ASN A 81 4.41 -5.02 9.43
CA ASN A 81 4.35 -5.24 10.88
C ASN A 81 5.71 -5.54 11.51
N ASN A 82 6.66 -6.08 10.75
CA ASN A 82 7.99 -6.44 11.24
C ASN A 82 9.02 -5.32 11.10
N SER A 83 8.65 -4.13 10.60
CA SER A 83 9.56 -2.98 10.54
C SER A 83 9.76 -2.38 11.95
N LYS A 84 10.55 -3.04 12.81
CA LYS A 84 11.11 -2.36 13.97
C LYS A 84 12.20 -1.39 13.49
N PRO A 85 12.29 -0.16 14.03
CA PRO A 85 13.50 0.62 13.86
C PRO A 85 14.62 -0.18 14.52
N GLU A 86 15.59 -0.64 13.72
CA GLU A 86 16.81 -1.17 14.28
C GLU A 86 17.43 -0.07 15.13
N GLY A 87 17.58 -0.36 16.42
CA GLY A 87 18.18 0.56 17.37
C GLY A 87 19.54 1.00 16.84
N SER A 88 19.77 2.30 16.90
CA SER A 88 21.07 2.93 16.70
C SER A 88 22.13 2.21 17.55
N ASN A 89 22.90 1.32 16.94
CA ASN A 89 24.18 0.91 17.51
C ASN A 89 25.15 2.07 17.25
N SER A 90 25.18 3.04 18.18
CA SER A 90 26.30 3.94 18.31
C SER A 90 27.49 3.13 18.81
N VAL A 91 28.26 2.54 17.90
CA VAL A 91 29.64 2.16 18.19
C VAL A 91 30.42 3.47 18.24
N ARG A 92 30.66 3.96 19.47
CA ARG A 92 31.74 4.91 19.73
C ARG A 92 33.03 4.11 19.91
N GLU A 93 34.09 4.72 19.38
CA GLU A 93 35.47 4.28 19.24
C GLU A 93 36.07 3.56 20.46
#